data_AF-A0AAJ8JTT5-F1
#
_entry.id   AF-A0AAJ8JTT5-F1
#
_cell.length_a   1.000
_cell.length_b   1.000
_cell.length_c   1.000
_cell.angle_alpha   90.00
_cell.angle_beta   90.00
_cell.angle_gamma   90.00
#
_symmetry.space_group_name_H-M   'P 1'
#
loop_
_entity.id
_entity.type
_entity.pdbx_description
1 polymer ?
#
loop_
_entity_poly.entity_id
_entity_poly.type
_entity_poly.pdbx_seq_one_letter_code
_entity_poly.pdbx_strand_id
1 'polypeptide(L)'
;MPSKWVPLEASPDVFNAIPNACGSIGLLHALLNLPEGDATSLTPGSELAQFKAIKGAERANLLEKATFFSDAHTAAAQTGQSNVPTDLDVDTHFIAFVEGANENGEKRIVELDGGRKGPLDRGASICFLQDVANMVQEKYFDRAEGDVSFNLIVLAGQPEN
;
A
#
# COMPACT_ATOMS: atom_id res chain seq x y z
N MET A 1 8.17 0.11 23.25
CA MET A 1 8.20 1.34 22.42
C MET A 1 7.17 1.13 21.32
N PRO A 2 6.39 2.13 20.86
CA PRO A 2 5.36 1.85 19.86
C PRO A 2 6.03 1.29 18.61
N SER A 3 5.43 0.24 18.07
CA SER A 3 5.84 -0.39 16.82
C SER A 3 6.22 0.67 15.78
N LYS A 4 7.40 0.51 15.17
CA LYS A 4 7.95 1.41 14.13
C LYS A 4 7.03 1.53 12.89
N TRP A 5 6.01 0.68 12.83
CA TRP A 5 4.97 0.67 11.82
C TRP A 5 3.99 1.79 12.12
N VAL A 6 3.99 2.79 11.24
CA VAL A 6 2.90 3.75 11.19
C VAL A 6 1.66 2.97 10.79
N PRO A 7 0.68 2.72 11.69
CA PRO A 7 -0.54 2.07 11.27
C PRO A 7 -1.24 3.11 10.39
N LEU A 8 -1.41 2.82 9.11
CA LEU A 8 -2.71 3.12 8.53
C LEU A 8 -3.64 2.23 9.34
N GLU A 9 -4.34 2.84 10.30
CA GLU A 9 -5.37 2.13 11.05
C GLU A 9 -6.24 1.49 10.01
N ALA A 10 -6.11 0.16 9.90
CA ALA A 10 -6.76 -0.64 8.90
C ALA A 10 -8.23 -0.80 9.35
N SER A 11 -8.92 0.35 9.52
CA SER A 11 -10.34 0.42 9.77
C SER A 11 -11.00 0.14 8.43
N PRO A 12 -11.56 -1.06 8.21
CA PRO A 12 -12.13 -1.42 6.92
C PRO A 12 -13.16 -0.40 6.46
N ASP A 13 -13.84 0.27 7.39
CA ASP A 13 -14.83 1.32 7.14
C ASP A 13 -14.24 2.52 6.39
N VAL A 14 -12.98 2.88 6.64
CA VAL A 14 -12.31 4.01 5.96
C VAL A 14 -11.78 3.58 4.58
N PHE A 15 -11.34 2.33 4.43
CA PHE A 15 -10.87 1.80 3.13
C PHE A 15 -12.02 1.48 2.18
N ASN A 16 -13.16 1.06 2.70
CA ASN A 16 -14.37 0.78 1.93
C ASN A 16 -15.19 2.04 1.64
N ALA A 17 -14.82 3.20 2.20
CA ALA A 17 -15.52 4.47 1.96
C ALA A 17 -15.42 4.94 0.50
N ILE A 18 -14.34 4.57 -0.21
CA ILE A 18 -14.16 4.87 -1.63
C ILE A 18 -14.22 3.54 -2.41
N PRO A 19 -15.35 3.23 -3.09
CA PRO A 19 -15.46 2.00 -3.86
C PRO A 19 -14.37 1.95 -4.93
N ASN A 20 -13.76 0.77 -5.11
CA ASN A 20 -12.73 0.50 -6.11
C ASN A 20 -11.43 1.32 -5.95
N ALA A 21 -11.16 1.86 -4.76
CA ALA A 21 -9.94 2.59 -4.45
C ALA A 21 -8.80 1.72 -3.89
N CYS A 22 -8.95 0.39 -3.83
CA CYS A 22 -7.96 -0.52 -3.25
C CYS A 22 -6.56 -0.32 -3.86
N GLY A 23 -6.45 -0.01 -5.15
CA GLY A 23 -5.17 0.34 -5.81
C GLY A 23 -4.54 1.64 -5.28
N SER A 24 -5.34 2.70 -5.11
CA SER A 24 -4.87 3.97 -4.52
C SER A 24 -4.46 3.81 -3.06
N ILE A 25 -5.16 2.95 -2.33
CA ILE A 25 -4.81 2.57 -0.96
C ILE A 25 -3.50 1.79 -0.93
N GLY A 26 -3.31 0.82 -1.82
CA GLY A 26 -2.05 0.09 -1.96
C GLY A 26 -0.88 1.02 -2.25
N LEU A 27 -1.07 2.01 -3.14
CA LEU A 27 -0.07 3.05 -3.40
C LEU A 27 0.22 3.90 -2.15
N LEU A 28 -0.82 4.32 -1.43
CA LEU A 28 -0.66 5.09 -0.21
C LEU A 28 0.10 4.30 0.87
N HIS A 29 -0.17 3.01 1.01
CA HIS A 29 0.59 2.10 1.88
C HIS A 29 2.09 2.11 1.53
N ALA A 30 2.44 2.03 0.25
CA ALA A 30 3.84 2.10 -0.18
C ALA A 30 4.46 3.48 0.12
N LEU A 31 3.80 4.56 -0.29
CA LEU A 31 4.32 5.93 -0.18
C LEU A 31 4.57 6.38 1.27
N LEU A 32 3.68 6.03 2.20
CA LEU A 32 3.83 6.42 3.60
C LEU A 32 4.91 5.61 4.34
N ASN A 33 5.31 4.47 3.80
CA ASN A 33 6.36 3.60 4.34
C ASN A 33 7.68 3.70 3.58
N LEU A 34 7.82 4.69 2.69
CA LEU A 34 9.11 4.99 2.07
C LEU A 34 10.18 5.30 3.13
N PRO A 35 11.45 4.91 2.87
CA PRO A 35 12.57 5.28 3.72
C PRO A 35 12.65 6.79 3.94
N GLU A 36 13.04 7.19 5.14
CA GLU A 36 13.25 8.60 5.50
C GLU A 36 14.73 8.96 5.36
N GLY A 37 14.99 10.16 4.83
CA GLY A 37 16.33 10.74 4.77
C GLY A 37 17.13 10.46 3.49
N ASP A 38 16.48 9.95 2.43
CA ASP A 38 17.13 9.73 1.14
C ASP A 38 16.36 10.39 -0.03
N ALA A 39 16.84 10.19 -1.26
CA ALA A 39 16.26 10.76 -2.47
C ALA A 39 14.85 10.24 -2.81
N THR A 40 14.41 9.16 -2.15
CA THR A 40 13.08 8.57 -2.33
C THR A 40 12.08 9.04 -1.26
N SER A 41 12.53 9.82 -0.27
CA SER A 41 11.65 10.36 0.77
C SER A 41 10.59 11.30 0.22
N LEU A 42 9.43 11.34 0.89
CA LEU A 42 8.39 12.32 0.61
C LEU A 42 8.95 13.74 0.74
N THR A 43 8.59 14.60 -0.22
CA THR A 43 8.98 16.02 -0.18
C THR A 43 8.47 16.67 1.11
N PRO A 44 9.36 17.28 1.93
CA PRO A 44 8.95 17.96 3.15
C PRO A 44 7.89 19.02 2.89
N GLY A 45 6.83 19.03 3.70
CA GLY A 45 5.72 19.98 3.57
C GLY A 45 4.68 19.66 2.49
N SER A 46 4.88 18.60 1.68
CA SER A 46 3.84 18.11 0.77
C SER A 46 2.59 17.64 1.51
N GLU A 47 1.44 17.58 0.82
CA GLU A 47 0.19 17.06 1.38
C GLU A 47 0.36 15.63 1.93
N LEU A 48 1.11 14.78 1.23
CA LEU A 48 1.43 13.42 1.69
C LEU A 48 2.32 13.41 2.94
N ALA A 49 3.31 14.31 3.05
CA ALA A 49 4.14 14.41 4.24
C ALA A 49 3.33 14.91 5.45
N GLN A 50 2.41 15.87 5.24
CA GLN A 50 1.49 16.35 6.28
C GLN A 50 0.52 15.23 6.70
N PHE A 51 -0.01 14.47 5.74
CA PHE A 51 -0.88 13.31 6.00
C PHE A 51 -0.16 12.21 6.80
N LYS A 52 1.10 11.91 6.47
CA LYS A 52 1.94 10.95 7.21
C LYS A 52 2.10 11.35 8.68
N ALA A 53 2.17 12.65 8.99
CA ALA A 53 2.39 13.14 10.35
C ALA A 53 1.18 12.94 11.28
N ILE A 54 -0.04 12.97 10.74
CA ILE A 54 -1.29 12.71 11.48
C ILE A 54 -1.35 11.22 11.83
N LYS A 55 -1.87 10.83 13.00
CA LYS A 55 -1.88 9.42 13.44
C LYS A 55 -3.28 8.93 13.79
N GLY A 56 -3.45 7.61 13.72
CA GLY A 56 -4.64 6.92 14.19
C GLY A 56 -5.94 7.34 13.50
N ALA A 57 -7.04 7.33 14.26
CA ALA A 57 -8.37 7.65 13.77
C ALA A 57 -8.50 9.03 13.10
N GLU A 58 -7.67 10.01 13.51
CA GLU A 58 -7.66 11.34 12.89
C GLU A 58 -7.17 11.28 11.43
N ARG A 59 -6.18 10.44 11.14
CA ARG A 59 -5.71 10.23 9.75
C ARG A 59 -6.80 9.57 8.91
N ALA A 60 -7.50 8.60 9.49
CA ALA A 60 -8.56 7.87 8.81
C ALA A 60 -9.73 8.81 8.44
N ASN A 61 -10.12 9.69 9.36
CA ASN A 61 -11.13 10.73 9.14
C ASN A 61 -10.66 11.77 8.10
N LEU A 62 -9.37 12.12 8.10
CA LEU A 62 -8.82 12.99 7.07
C LEU A 62 -8.86 12.31 5.70
N LEU A 63 -8.53 11.02 5.58
CA LEU A 63 -8.60 10.29 4.32
C LEU A 63 -10.02 10.29 3.74
N GLU A 64 -11.03 10.13 4.59
CA GLU A 64 -12.45 10.21 4.21
C GLU A 64 -12.86 11.62 3.73
N LYS A 65 -12.34 12.67 4.38
CA LYS A 65 -12.72 14.07 4.09
C LYS A 65 -11.83 14.77 3.07
N ALA A 66 -10.64 14.24 2.82
CA ALA A 66 -9.65 14.85 1.97
C ALA A 66 -10.03 14.67 0.50
N THR A 67 -10.49 15.75 -0.12
CA THR A 67 -10.83 15.74 -1.54
C THR A 67 -9.62 15.46 -2.41
N PHE A 68 -8.41 15.86 -2.01
CA PHE A 68 -7.21 15.66 -2.83
C PHE A 68 -6.94 14.19 -3.18
N PHE A 69 -7.25 13.24 -2.29
CA PHE A 69 -7.12 11.80 -2.58
C PHE A 69 -8.19 11.32 -3.55
N SER A 70 -9.45 11.70 -3.32
CA SER A 70 -10.56 11.35 -4.20
C SER A 70 -10.40 11.96 -5.60
N ASP A 71 -9.95 13.21 -5.67
CA ASP A 71 -9.69 13.95 -6.91
C ASP A 71 -8.53 13.32 -7.69
N ALA A 72 -7.42 12.98 -7.01
CA ALA A 72 -6.28 12.31 -7.63
C ALA A 72 -6.64 10.89 -8.12
N HIS A 73 -7.40 10.13 -7.31
CA HIS A 73 -7.92 8.81 -7.70
C HIS A 73 -8.82 8.92 -8.93
N THR A 74 -9.79 9.84 -8.90
CA THR A 74 -10.76 10.05 -9.98
C THR A 74 -10.05 10.49 -11.26
N ALA A 75 -9.10 11.43 -11.17
CA ALA A 75 -8.32 11.89 -12.31
C ALA A 75 -7.51 10.74 -12.92
N ALA A 76 -6.82 9.92 -12.10
CA ALA A 76 -6.07 8.77 -12.58
C ALA A 76 -6.98 7.71 -13.23
N ALA A 77 -8.11 7.40 -12.61
CA ALA A 77 -9.09 6.45 -13.14
C ALA A 77 -9.65 6.90 -14.51
N GLN A 78 -9.90 8.19 -14.70
CA GLN A 78 -10.36 8.76 -15.97
C GLN A 78 -9.31 8.70 -17.09
N THR A 79 -8.02 8.66 -16.75
CA THR A 79 -6.94 8.49 -17.74
C THR A 79 -6.69 7.04 -18.12
N GLY A 80 -7.38 6.09 -17.47
CA GLY A 80 -7.30 4.67 -17.80
C GLY A 80 -7.72 4.39 -19.23
N GLN A 81 -7.02 3.47 -19.90
CA GLN A 81 -7.33 3.06 -21.27
C GLN A 81 -8.40 1.95 -21.33
N SER A 82 -8.90 1.49 -20.18
CA SER A 82 -9.93 0.45 -20.11
C SER A 82 -11.33 1.06 -20.17
N ASN A 83 -12.24 0.35 -20.84
CA ASN A 83 -13.66 0.68 -20.72
C ASN A 83 -14.09 0.52 -19.26
N VAL A 84 -14.86 1.48 -18.74
CA VAL A 84 -15.46 1.36 -17.41
C VAL A 84 -16.41 0.16 -17.43
N PRO A 85 -16.19 -0.86 -16.58
CA PRO A 85 -17.07 -2.01 -16.51
C PRO A 85 -18.50 -1.59 -16.15
N THR A 86 -19.50 -2.25 -16.73
CA THR A 86 -20.90 -2.07 -16.33
C THR A 86 -21.23 -2.76 -15.01
N ASP A 87 -20.42 -3.74 -14.63
CA ASP A 87 -20.44 -4.40 -13.33
C ASP A 87 -19.30 -3.83 -12.48
N LEU A 88 -19.64 -3.20 -11.36
CA LEU A 88 -18.66 -2.60 -10.45
C LEU A 88 -18.21 -3.59 -9.38
N ASP A 89 -18.73 -4.82 -9.38
CA ASP A 89 -18.25 -5.90 -8.55
C ASP A 89 -16.91 -6.39 -9.11
N VAL A 90 -15.82 -5.99 -8.45
CA VAL A 90 -14.45 -6.36 -8.84
C VAL A 90 -13.93 -7.44 -7.92
N ASP A 91 -13.65 -8.61 -8.50
CA ASP A 91 -13.04 -9.75 -7.78
C ASP A 91 -11.54 -9.57 -7.51
N THR A 92 -10.93 -8.47 -7.97
CA THR A 92 -9.50 -8.21 -7.83
C THR A 92 -9.19 -7.26 -6.67
N HIS A 93 -8.18 -7.62 -5.86
CA HIS A 93 -7.76 -6.83 -4.70
C HIS A 93 -6.30 -6.38 -4.80
N PHE A 94 -6.03 -5.17 -4.34
CA PHE A 94 -4.66 -4.64 -4.24
C PHE A 94 -4.17 -4.69 -2.80
N ILE A 95 -2.97 -5.26 -2.63
CA ILE A 95 -2.21 -5.26 -1.39
C ILE A 95 -0.83 -4.66 -1.64
N ALA A 96 -0.19 -4.16 -0.58
CA ALA A 96 1.16 -3.63 -0.65
C ALA A 96 2.10 -4.43 0.24
N PHE A 97 3.33 -4.64 -0.25
CA PHE A 97 4.43 -5.19 0.54
C PHE A 97 5.43 -4.07 0.80
N VAL A 98 5.84 -3.92 2.05
CA VAL A 98 6.86 -2.94 2.47
C VAL A 98 7.92 -3.60 3.31
N GLU A 99 9.14 -3.07 3.26
CA GLU A 99 10.20 -3.46 4.20
C GLU A 99 10.08 -2.61 5.47
N GLY A 100 10.26 -3.24 6.63
CA GLY A 100 10.68 -2.46 7.79
C GLY A 100 11.36 -3.33 8.83
N ALA A 101 11.29 -2.95 10.11
CA ALA A 101 12.11 -3.57 11.14
C ALA A 101 11.32 -3.97 12.38
N ASN A 102 11.63 -5.14 12.95
CA ASN A 102 11.10 -5.57 14.25
C ASN A 102 11.82 -4.86 15.41
N GLU A 103 11.45 -5.21 16.64
CA GLU A 103 12.03 -4.63 17.87
C GLU A 103 13.53 -4.87 18.02
N ASN A 104 14.05 -5.91 17.37
CA ASN A 104 15.47 -6.26 17.36
C ASN A 104 16.24 -5.59 16.21
N GLY A 105 15.56 -4.78 15.38
CA GLY A 105 16.15 -4.15 14.21
C GLY A 105 16.31 -5.05 12.99
N GLU A 106 15.77 -6.27 13.03
CA GLU A 106 15.81 -7.21 11.89
C GLU A 106 14.82 -6.77 10.82
N LYS A 107 15.26 -6.79 9.57
CA LYS A 107 14.41 -6.46 8.42
C LYS A 107 13.30 -7.50 8.25
N ARG A 108 12.08 -7.04 8.03
CA ARG A 108 10.86 -7.84 7.90
C ARG A 108 10.10 -7.46 6.64
N ILE A 109 9.46 -8.45 6.02
CA ILE A 109 8.45 -8.23 4.99
C ILE A 109 7.13 -7.96 5.71
N VAL A 110 6.50 -6.84 5.40
CA VAL A 110 5.19 -6.49 5.95
C VAL A 110 4.17 -6.36 4.83
N GLU A 111 3.08 -7.11 4.95
CA GLU A 111 1.93 -7.04 4.07
C GLU A 111 0.90 -6.07 4.65
N LEU A 112 0.47 -5.13 3.80
CA LEU A 112 -0.53 -4.12 4.09
C LEU A 112 -1.73 -4.35 3.18
N ASP A 113 -2.84 -4.68 3.82
CA ASP A 113 -4.11 -5.02 3.19
C ASP A 113 -5.20 -4.18 3.86
N GLY A 114 -5.84 -3.29 3.08
CA GLY A 114 -6.88 -2.39 3.58
C GLY A 114 -8.13 -3.11 4.10
N GLY A 115 -8.33 -4.39 3.75
CA GLY A 115 -9.42 -5.22 4.26
C GLY A 115 -9.14 -5.86 5.63
N ARG A 116 -7.90 -5.78 6.14
CA ARG A 116 -7.51 -6.37 7.44
C ARG A 116 -7.56 -5.34 8.55
N LYS A 117 -7.44 -5.81 9.80
CA LYS A 117 -7.38 -4.95 11.01
C LYS A 117 -5.99 -4.37 11.29
N GLY A 118 -4.98 -4.75 10.52
CA GLY A 118 -3.62 -4.24 10.68
C GLY A 118 -2.60 -4.93 9.77
N PRO A 119 -1.33 -4.49 9.86
CA PRO A 119 -0.22 -5.07 9.10
C PRO A 119 0.00 -6.54 9.46
N LEU A 120 0.39 -7.34 8.46
CA LEU A 120 0.81 -8.73 8.66
C LEU A 120 2.33 -8.86 8.47
N ASP A 121 3.05 -9.29 9.51
CA ASP A 121 4.45 -9.69 9.41
C ASP A 121 4.55 -11.03 8.66
N ARG A 122 5.27 -11.02 7.53
CA ARG A 122 5.43 -12.16 6.63
C ARG A 122 6.75 -12.91 6.83
N GLY A 123 7.64 -12.44 7.69
CA GLY A 123 8.94 -13.06 7.89
C GLY A 123 10.12 -12.10 7.81
N ALA A 124 11.32 -12.65 7.99
CA ALA A 124 12.56 -11.92 7.80
C ALA A 124 12.76 -11.57 6.31
N SER A 125 13.35 -10.41 6.06
CA SER A 125 13.77 -9.94 4.73
C SER A 125 15.29 -9.85 4.72
N ILE A 126 15.93 -10.49 3.75
CA ILE A 126 17.37 -10.36 3.45
C ILE A 126 17.52 -9.59 2.14
N CYS A 127 16.78 -9.99 1.11
CA CYS A 127 16.71 -9.36 -0.20
C CYS A 127 15.25 -9.09 -0.54
N PHE A 128 14.74 -7.92 -0.13
CA PHE A 128 13.32 -7.59 -0.14
C PHE A 128 12.59 -7.97 -1.45
N LEU A 129 13.13 -7.58 -2.61
CA LEU A 129 12.50 -7.86 -3.90
C LEU A 129 12.38 -9.37 -4.17
N GLN A 130 13.48 -10.11 -3.94
CA GLN A 130 13.50 -11.56 -4.18
C GLN A 130 12.64 -12.30 -3.16
N ASP A 131 12.71 -11.90 -1.89
CA ASP A 131 11.96 -12.54 -0.82
C ASP A 131 10.45 -12.30 -0.98
N VAL A 132 10.04 -11.09 -1.42
CA VAL A 132 8.65 -10.81 -1.78
C VAL A 132 8.21 -11.63 -2.98
N ALA A 133 9.02 -11.72 -4.03
CA ALA A 133 8.68 -12.53 -5.21
C ALA A 133 8.47 -14.01 -4.85
N ASN A 134 9.37 -14.59 -4.05
CA ASN A 134 9.28 -15.97 -3.58
C ASN A 134 8.02 -16.20 -2.73
N MET A 135 7.73 -15.27 -1.81
CA MET A 135 6.52 -15.34 -0.99
C MET A 135 5.26 -15.23 -1.84
N VAL A 136 5.22 -14.32 -2.83
CA VAL A 136 4.06 -14.14 -3.71
C VAL A 136 3.81 -15.43 -4.50
N GLN A 137 4.88 -16.07 -4.98
CA GLN A 137 4.79 -17.39 -5.59
C GLN A 137 4.15 -18.43 -4.66
N GLU A 138 4.71 -18.62 -3.46
CA GLU A 138 4.28 -19.68 -2.53
C GLU A 138 2.87 -19.43 -1.94
N LYS A 139 2.53 -18.17 -1.64
CA LYS A 139 1.32 -17.83 -0.89
C LYS A 139 0.13 -17.42 -1.76
N TYR A 140 0.38 -16.99 -3.00
CA TYR A 140 -0.67 -16.53 -3.92
C TYR A 140 -0.72 -17.41 -5.16
N PHE A 141 0.34 -17.45 -5.98
CA PHE A 141 0.32 -18.19 -7.25
C PHE A 141 0.10 -19.69 -7.08
N ASP A 142 0.84 -20.35 -6.18
CA ASP A 142 0.73 -21.80 -5.96
C ASP A 142 -0.64 -22.20 -5.39
N ARG A 143 -1.40 -21.22 -4.86
CA ARG A 143 -2.75 -21.41 -4.31
C ARG A 143 -3.86 -20.91 -5.23
N ALA A 144 -3.51 -20.35 -6.39
CA ALA A 144 -4.45 -19.75 -7.32
C ALA A 144 -5.19 -20.77 -8.20
N GLU A 145 -4.94 -22.07 -8.02
CA GLU A 145 -5.59 -23.17 -8.76
C GLU A 145 -5.62 -22.98 -10.29
N GLY A 146 -4.61 -22.31 -10.85
CA GLY A 146 -4.48 -22.04 -12.29
C GLY A 146 -5.00 -20.68 -12.75
N ASP A 147 -5.49 -19.82 -11.86
CA ASP A 147 -5.73 -18.41 -12.17
C ASP A 147 -4.41 -17.68 -12.45
N VAL A 148 -4.42 -16.88 -13.51
CA VAL A 148 -3.26 -16.11 -13.99
C VAL A 148 -3.49 -14.60 -13.87
N SER A 149 -4.60 -14.18 -13.26
CA SER A 149 -5.05 -12.80 -13.16
C SER A 149 -4.31 -12.02 -12.06
N PHE A 150 -2.98 -12.06 -12.09
CA PHE A 150 -2.11 -11.37 -11.14
C PHE A 150 -1.31 -10.27 -11.82
N ASN A 151 -1.10 -9.19 -11.09
CA ASN A 151 -0.17 -8.14 -11.46
C ASN A 151 0.70 -7.78 -10.26
N LEU A 152 1.99 -7.56 -10.49
CA LEU A 152 2.93 -7.12 -9.47
C LEU A 152 3.70 -5.90 -10.00
N ILE A 153 3.64 -4.81 -9.24
CA ILE A 153 4.29 -3.54 -9.56
C ILE A 153 5.33 -3.26 -8.48
N VAL A 154 6.52 -2.82 -8.90
CA VAL A 154 7.58 -2.41 -7.99
C VAL A 154 7.67 -0.88 -8.00
N LEU A 155 7.60 -0.27 -6.81
CA LEU A 155 7.96 1.12 -6.62
C LEU A 155 9.46 1.20 -6.32
N ALA A 156 10.23 1.79 -7.22
CA ALA A 156 11.68 1.94 -7.12
C ALA A 156 12.09 3.41 -7.29
N GLY A 157 13.27 3.76 -6.75
CA GLY A 157 13.88 5.07 -6.96
C GLY A 157 14.20 5.31 -8.44
N GLN A 158 14.42 6.58 -8.80
CA GLN A 158 14.85 6.89 -10.16
C GLN A 158 16.19 6.21 -10.46
N PRO A 159 16.37 5.63 -11.66
CA PRO A 159 17.65 5.06 -12.04
C PRO A 159 18.74 6.14 -11.95
N GLU A 160 19.88 5.78 -11.37
CA GLU A 160 21.08 6.62 -11.43
C GLU A 160 21.54 6.67 -12.89
N ASN A 161 21.48 7.86 -13.50
CA ASN A 161 21.99 8.10 -14.85
C ASN A 161 23.51 8.07 -14.90
#